data_AF-A0A2V8JGU3-F1
#
_entry.id   AF-A0A2V8JGU3-F1
#
_cell.length_a   1.000
_cell.length_b   1.000
_cell.length_c   1.000
_cell.angle_alpha   90.00
_cell.angle_beta   90.00
_cell.angle_gamma   90.00
#
_symmetry.space_group_name_H-M   'P 1'
#
loop_
_entity.id
_entity.type
_entity.pdbx_description
1 polymer ?
#
loop_
_entity_poly.entity_id
_entity_poly.type
_entity_poly.pdbx_seq_one_letter_code
_entity_poly.pdbx_strand_id
1 'polypeptide(L)'
;AQAAFVEYRNQIYEIVGVTPGFRRYGAMLEHSIRSFDRVTDQRILRAQPDRLKTYTAREGDTLTAIAQRTNNPRANADQLAILNRFAVSQPITPGRMVKIVERGY
;
A
#
# COMPACT_ATOMS: atom_id res chain seq x y z
N ALA A 1 -5.37 18.37 -24.47
CA ALA A 1 -5.43 17.05 -23.82
C ALA A 1 -5.27 15.98 -24.89
N GLN A 2 -4.82 14.79 -24.52
CA GLN A 2 -4.73 13.63 -25.41
C GLN A 2 -5.29 12.42 -24.68
N ALA A 3 -5.96 11.54 -25.40
CA ALA A 3 -6.50 10.29 -24.87
C ALA A 3 -5.95 9.11 -25.66
N ALA A 4 -5.79 7.97 -24.99
CA ALA A 4 -5.71 6.68 -25.65
C ALA A 4 -6.60 5.66 -24.94
N PHE A 5 -6.89 4.58 -25.65
CA PHE A 5 -7.78 3.52 -25.20
C PHE A 5 -6.99 2.22 -25.09
N VAL A 6 -7.18 1.51 -23.98
CA VAL A 6 -6.57 0.20 -23.73
C VAL A 6 -7.68 -0.81 -23.49
N GLU A 7 -7.72 -1.88 -24.26
CA GLU A 7 -8.64 -2.99 -24.04
C GLU A 7 -8.04 -3.99 -23.04
N TYR A 8 -8.78 -4.30 -21.97
CA TYR A 8 -8.39 -5.32 -21.01
C TYR A 8 -9.62 -5.96 -20.36
N ARG A 9 -9.69 -7.30 -20.37
CA ARG A 9 -10.79 -8.10 -19.78
C ARG A 9 -12.20 -7.67 -20.26
N ASN A 10 -12.38 -7.51 -21.57
CA ASN A 10 -13.66 -7.07 -22.16
C ASN A 10 -14.11 -5.67 -21.70
N GLN A 11 -13.19 -4.88 -21.12
CA GLN A 11 -13.40 -3.48 -20.76
C GLN A 11 -12.43 -2.60 -21.54
N ILE A 12 -12.88 -1.41 -21.92
CA ILE A 12 -12.04 -0.38 -22.52
C ILE A 12 -11.73 0.65 -21.45
N TYR A 13 -10.45 0.88 -21.20
CA TYR A 13 -9.95 1.92 -20.30
C TYR A 13 -9.52 3.13 -21.13
N GLU A 14 -10.02 4.31 -20.77
CA GLU A 14 -9.54 5.57 -21.32
C GLU A 14 -8.48 6.17 -20.40
N ILE A 15 -7.33 6.51 -20.98
CA ILE A 15 -6.23 7.17 -20.28
C ILE A 15 -6.07 8.56 -20.89
N VAL A 16 -6.27 9.60 -20.06
CA VAL A 16 -6.24 11.00 -20.50
C VAL A 16 -5.01 11.71 -19.93
N GLY A 17 -4.17 12.24 -20.83
CA GLY A 17 -3.08 13.15 -20.50
C GLY A 17 -3.53 14.61 -20.60
N VAL A 18 -3.42 15.34 -19.49
CA VAL A 18 -3.78 16.77 -19.42
C VAL A 18 -2.54 17.60 -19.10
N THR A 19 -2.29 18.61 -19.94
CA THR A 19 -1.21 19.59 -19.72
C THR A 19 -1.59 20.93 -20.35
N PRO A 20 -1.23 22.07 -19.74
CA PRO A 20 -1.35 23.37 -20.36
C PRO A 20 -0.33 23.59 -21.50
N GLY A 21 0.79 22.85 -21.50
CA GLY A 21 1.92 23.03 -22.42
C GLY A 21 2.02 21.94 -23.48
N PHE A 22 0.94 21.67 -24.21
CA PHE A 22 0.86 20.47 -25.07
C PHE A 22 1.95 20.42 -26.15
N ARG A 23 2.37 21.57 -26.71
CA ARG A 23 3.48 21.63 -27.68
C ARG A 23 4.80 21.11 -27.12
N ARG A 24 5.04 21.26 -25.82
CA ARG A 24 6.29 20.86 -25.16
C ARG A 24 6.24 19.45 -24.60
N TYR A 25 5.10 19.03 -24.06
CA TYR A 25 4.97 17.78 -23.31
C TYR A 25 4.11 16.72 -24.00
N GLY A 26 3.49 17.03 -25.14
CA GLY A 26 2.56 16.12 -25.84
C GLY A 26 3.20 14.77 -26.18
N ALA A 27 4.41 14.76 -26.74
CA ALA A 27 5.12 13.53 -27.07
C ALA A 27 5.45 12.67 -25.83
N MET A 28 5.83 13.30 -24.72
CA MET A 28 6.10 12.59 -23.45
C MET A 28 4.80 11.98 -22.90
N LEU A 29 3.70 12.75 -22.91
CA LEU A 29 2.39 12.25 -22.49
C LEU A 29 1.94 11.07 -23.35
N GLU A 30 2.07 11.17 -24.67
CA GLU A 30 1.74 10.08 -25.59
C GLU A 30 2.55 8.82 -25.27
N HIS A 31 3.86 8.96 -25.04
CA HIS A 31 4.72 7.83 -24.70
C HIS A 31 4.33 7.19 -23.36
N SER A 32 4.03 7.99 -22.33
CA SER A 32 3.56 7.48 -21.03
C SER A 32 2.19 6.81 -21.11
N ILE A 33 1.28 7.31 -21.96
CA ILE A 33 -0.02 6.68 -22.17
C ILE A 33 0.16 5.34 -22.90
N ARG A 34 1.02 5.28 -23.92
CA ARG A 34 1.31 4.05 -24.67
C ARG A 34 2.17 3.03 -23.92
N SER A 35 2.80 3.40 -22.81
CA SER A 35 3.56 2.46 -21.98
C SER A 35 2.68 1.61 -21.06
N PHE A 36 1.38 1.89 -20.97
CA PHE A 36 0.45 1.02 -20.25
C PHE A 36 0.26 -0.29 -21.02
N ASP A 37 0.54 -1.39 -20.33
CA ASP A 37 0.36 -2.74 -20.86
C ASP A 37 -0.21 -3.64 -19.75
N ARG A 38 -0.76 -4.79 -20.15
CA ARG A 38 -1.25 -5.81 -19.24
C ARG A 38 -0.10 -6.32 -18.38
N VAL A 39 -0.26 -6.23 -17.07
CA VAL A 39 0.63 -6.92 -16.12
C VAL A 39 0.47 -8.43 -16.31
N THR A 40 1.56 -9.10 -16.70
CA THR A 40 1.64 -10.56 -16.85
C THR A 40 2.50 -11.23 -15.78
N ASP A 41 3.36 -10.46 -15.11
CA ASP A 41 4.24 -10.95 -14.05
C ASP A 41 3.41 -11.53 -12.90
N GLN A 42 3.52 -12.85 -12.70
CA GLN A 42 2.81 -13.58 -11.68
C GLN A 42 3.15 -13.09 -10.26
N ARG A 43 4.35 -12.55 -10.03
CA ARG A 43 4.73 -11.99 -8.72
C ARG A 43 3.89 -10.76 -8.38
N ILE A 44 3.56 -9.93 -9.38
CA ILE A 44 2.73 -8.74 -9.21
C ILE A 44 1.26 -9.14 -9.11
N LEU A 45 0.80 -10.03 -10.00
CA LEU A 45 -0.60 -10.47 -10.02
C LEU A 45 -1.02 -11.24 -8.76
N ARG A 46 -0.08 -11.95 -8.12
CA ARG A 46 -0.30 -12.69 -6.87
C ARG A 46 0.13 -11.91 -5.64
N ALA A 47 0.51 -10.64 -5.78
CA ALA A 47 0.91 -9.83 -4.64
C ALA A 47 -0.28 -9.65 -3.69
N GLN A 48 -0.10 -10.07 -2.45
CA GLN A 48 -1.09 -9.91 -1.40
C GLN A 48 -0.69 -8.74 -0.50
N PRO A 49 -1.47 -7.65 -0.48
CA PRO A 49 -1.16 -6.50 0.34
C PRO A 49 -1.33 -6.86 1.81
N ASP A 50 -0.41 -6.40 2.63
CA ASP A 50 -0.62 -6.43 4.08
C ASP A 50 -1.83 -5.59 4.46
N ARG A 51 -2.49 -5.99 5.55
CA ARG A 51 -3.72 -5.36 6.02
C ARG A 51 -3.46 -4.56 7.29
N LEU A 52 -3.76 -3.27 7.23
CA LEU A 52 -3.79 -2.42 8.40
C LEU A 52 -5.06 -2.72 9.20
N LYS A 53 -4.91 -3.05 10.48
CA LYS A 53 -6.02 -3.30 11.40
C LYS A 53 -5.85 -2.56 12.72
N THR A 54 -6.96 -2.33 13.40
CA THR A 54 -6.96 -1.90 14.81
C THR A 54 -7.00 -3.12 15.71
N TYR A 55 -6.08 -3.17 16.67
CA TYR A 55 -5.96 -4.22 17.67
C TYR A 55 -6.19 -3.62 19.06
N THR A 56 -7.04 -4.26 19.86
CA THR A 56 -7.30 -3.87 21.25
C THR A 56 -6.24 -4.49 22.15
N ALA A 57 -5.44 -3.65 22.81
CA ALA A 57 -4.36 -4.06 23.70
C ALA A 57 -4.87 -4.87 24.89
N ARG A 58 -4.12 -5.93 25.22
CA ARG A 58 -4.32 -6.79 26.39
C ARG A 58 -3.37 -6.39 27.49
N GLU A 59 -3.60 -6.93 28.69
CA GLU A 59 -2.69 -6.75 29.81
C GLU A 59 -1.26 -7.21 29.45
N GLY A 60 -0.28 -6.36 29.77
CA GLY A 60 1.14 -6.60 29.48
C GLY A 60 1.56 -6.38 28.03
N ASP A 61 0.67 -5.97 27.12
CA ASP A 61 1.05 -5.73 25.72
C ASP A 61 2.03 -4.53 25.61
N THR A 62 3.04 -4.72 24.75
CA THR A 62 3.91 -3.68 24.18
C THR A 62 3.90 -3.82 22.67
N LEU A 63 4.38 -2.82 21.91
CA LEU A 63 4.49 -2.98 20.46
C LEU A 63 5.47 -4.10 20.07
N THR A 64 6.52 -4.32 20.87
CA THR A 64 7.44 -5.45 20.71
C THR A 64 6.70 -6.79 20.78
N ALA A 65 5.91 -7.01 21.85
CA ALA A 65 5.15 -8.25 22.03
C ALA A 65 4.08 -8.42 20.94
N ILE A 66 3.41 -7.34 20.55
CA ILE A 66 2.41 -7.34 19.47
C ILE A 66 3.06 -7.70 18.13
N ALA A 67 4.21 -7.12 17.80
CA ALA A 67 4.92 -7.40 16.55
C ALA A 67 5.37 -8.86 16.46
N GLN A 68 5.90 -9.41 17.56
CA GLN A 68 6.28 -10.83 17.64
C GLN A 68 5.07 -11.75 17.42
N ARG A 69 3.93 -11.45 18.04
CA ARG A 69 2.69 -12.24 17.89
C ARG A 69 2.09 -12.12 16.48
N THR A 70 2.13 -10.94 15.88
CA THR A 70 1.63 -10.70 14.52
C THR A 70 2.54 -11.35 13.47
N ASN A 71 3.83 -11.51 13.79
CA ASN A 71 4.84 -12.19 12.98
C ASN A 71 4.85 -11.76 11.50
N ASN A 72 4.72 -10.46 11.27
CA ASN A 72 4.83 -9.88 9.93
C ASN A 72 6.25 -9.33 9.72
N PRO A 73 7.08 -9.94 8.85
CA PRO A 73 8.46 -9.49 8.63
C PRO A 73 8.55 -8.10 7.99
N ARG A 74 7.45 -7.58 7.42
CA ARG A 74 7.38 -6.24 6.83
C ARG A 74 6.93 -5.15 7.81
N ALA A 75 6.54 -5.54 9.03
CA ALA A 75 6.00 -4.66 10.06
C ALA A 75 6.50 -5.06 11.46
N ASN A 76 7.78 -4.80 11.72
CA ASN A 76 8.41 -5.03 13.02
C ASN A 76 7.99 -3.96 14.06
N ALA A 77 8.49 -4.10 15.30
CA ALA A 77 8.15 -3.21 16.40
C ALA A 77 8.42 -1.73 16.08
N ASP A 78 9.53 -1.40 15.43
CA ASP A 78 9.90 -0.02 15.07
C ASP A 78 8.92 0.58 14.06
N GLN A 79 8.48 -0.20 13.09
CA GLN A 79 7.47 0.23 12.11
C GLN A 79 6.10 0.44 12.80
N LEU A 80 5.73 -0.44 13.73
CA LEU A 80 4.53 -0.24 14.55
C LEU A 80 4.65 0.99 15.45
N ALA A 81 5.84 1.30 15.97
CA ALA A 81 6.10 2.49 16.77
C ALA A 81 5.88 3.77 15.98
N ILE A 82 6.39 3.85 14.76
CA ILE A 82 6.13 4.97 13.84
C ILE A 82 4.64 5.10 13.55
N LEU A 83 3.98 3.99 13.21
CA LEU A 83 2.56 3.94 12.84
C LEU A 83 1.62 4.40 13.98
N ASN A 84 1.99 4.09 15.22
CA ASN A 84 1.20 4.41 16.41
C ASN A 84 1.66 5.67 17.14
N ARG A 85 2.84 6.22 16.81
CA ARG A 85 3.54 7.26 17.58
C ARG A 85 3.76 6.82 19.04
N PHE A 86 4.29 5.61 19.21
CA PHE A 86 4.54 4.95 20.49
C PHE A 86 5.99 4.49 20.57
N ALA A 87 6.56 4.44 21.77
CA ALA A 87 7.84 3.74 21.95
C ALA A 87 7.63 2.22 21.94
N VAL A 88 8.58 1.47 21.37
CA VAL A 88 8.46 0.02 21.12
C VAL A 88 8.18 -0.82 22.38
N SER A 89 8.88 -0.50 23.48
CA SER A 89 8.80 -1.23 24.75
C SER A 89 7.89 -0.56 25.78
N GLN A 90 7.21 0.53 25.41
CA GLN A 90 6.27 1.20 26.30
C GLN A 90 5.06 0.28 26.56
N PRO A 91 4.68 0.05 27.84
CA PRO A 91 3.45 -0.65 28.17
C PRO A 91 2.23 0.05 27.57
N ILE A 92 1.35 -0.72 26.94
CA ILE A 92 0.11 -0.21 26.35
C ILE A 92 -1.04 -0.48 27.32
N THR A 93 -1.79 0.55 27.66
CA THR A 93 -2.97 0.42 28.53
C THR A 93 -3.97 -0.59 27.95
N PRO A 94 -4.43 -1.59 28.74
CA PRO A 94 -5.43 -2.55 28.27
C PRO A 94 -6.69 -1.86 27.75
N GLY A 95 -7.29 -2.39 26.69
CA GLY A 95 -8.44 -1.78 26.02
C GLY A 95 -8.09 -0.67 25.04
N ARG A 96 -6.85 -0.15 25.04
CA ARG A 96 -6.41 0.84 24.05
C ARG A 96 -6.30 0.20 22.66
N MET A 97 -6.87 0.86 21.65
CA MET A 97 -6.69 0.44 20.26
C MET A 97 -5.36 0.96 19.72
N VAL A 98 -4.61 0.07 19.07
CA VAL A 98 -3.39 0.38 18.33
C VAL A 98 -3.47 -0.20 16.92
N LYS A 99 -2.78 0.43 15.99
CA LYS A 99 -2.66 -0.02 14.60
C LYS A 99 -1.63 -1.13 14.49
N ILE A 100 -2.00 -2.22 13.85
CA ILE A 100 -1.11 -3.34 13.51
C ILE A 100 -1.18 -3.63 12.02
N VAL A 101 -0.17 -4.32 11.50
CA VAL A 101 -0.09 -4.69 10.09
C VAL A 101 -0.01 -6.20 9.98
N GLU A 102 -1.11 -6.82 9.61
CA GLU A 102 -1.20 -8.26 9.39
C GLU A 102 -0.73 -8.64 7.99
N ARG A 103 -0.15 -9.83 7.89
CA ARG A 103 0.33 -10.34 6.61
C ARG A 103 -0.84 -10.62 5.67
N GLY A 104 -0.76 -10.11 4.43
CA GLY A 104 -1.65 -10.54 3.35
C GLY A 104 -1.33 -11.97 2.90
N TYR A 105 -2.34 -12.81 2.74
CA TYR A 105 -2.25 -14.18 2.24
C TYR A 105 -2.93 -14.34 0.88
#